data_AF-A0A250FMB1-F1
#
_entry.id   AF-A0A250FMB1-F1
#
_cell.length_a   1.000
_cell.length_b   1.000
_cell.length_c   1.000
_cell.angle_alpha   90.00
_cell.angle_beta   90.00
_cell.angle_gamma   90.00
#
_symmetry.space_group_name_H-M   'P 1'
#
loop_
_entity.id
_entity.type
_entity.pdbx_description
1 polymer ?
#
loop_
_entity_poly.entity_id
_entity_poly.type
_entity_poly.pdbx_seq_one_letter_code
_entity_poly.pdbx_strand_id
1 'polypeptide(L)' 'MTSFFRGIKYFFEQYAFAPYDYLRKLELSSWWGANIATWIMLVVLFGFFFYWVKQLVKFSKEGTERMDVTAHSFFK' A
#
# COMPACT_ATOMS: atom_id res chain seq x y z
N MET A 1 -35.32 -18.73 0.72
CA MET A 1 -33.96 -18.32 0.33
C MET A 1 -33.86 -16.84 -0.09
N THR A 2 -34.83 -16.28 -0.85
CA THR A 2 -34.77 -14.88 -1.33
C THR A 2 -34.61 -13.82 -0.25
N SER A 3 -35.28 -13.99 0.91
CA SER A 3 -35.19 -13.03 2.02
C SER A 3 -33.80 -12.95 2.64
N PHE A 4 -33.05 -14.06 2.65
CA PHE A 4 -31.67 -14.10 3.15
C PHE A 4 -30.75 -13.24 2.29
N PHE A 5 -30.79 -13.42 0.96
CA PHE A 5 -30.01 -12.61 0.03
C PHE A 5 -30.43 -11.13 0.02
N ARG A 6 -31.71 -10.82 0.23
CA ARG A 6 -32.18 -9.42 0.43
C ARG A 6 -31.62 -8.80 1.70
N GLY A 7 -31.51 -9.57 2.79
CA GLY A 7 -30.87 -9.13 4.02
C GLY A 7 -29.39 -8.79 3.82
N ILE A 8 -28.66 -9.65 3.10
CA ILE A 8 -27.26 -9.38 2.73
C ILE A 8 -27.17 -8.10 1.90
N LYS A 9 -27.98 -7.97 0.84
CA LYS A 9 -28.01 -6.76 0.00
C LYS A 9 -28.23 -5.50 0.84
N TYR A 10 -29.23 -5.53 1.72
CA TYR A 10 -29.56 -4.40 2.60
C TYR A 10 -28.39 -4.02 3.51
N PHE A 11 -27.72 -5.00 4.11
CA PHE A 11 -26.54 -4.74 4.95
C PHE A 11 -25.42 -4.03 4.16
N PHE A 12 -25.13 -4.50 2.95
CA PHE A 12 -24.05 -3.92 2.15
C PHE A 12 -24.38 -2.52 1.65
N GLU A 13 -25.58 -2.32 1.08
CA GLU A 13 -25.98 -1.03 0.54
C GLU A 13 -26.18 0.04 1.62
N GLN A 14 -26.68 -0.33 2.79
CA GLN A 14 -27.01 0.65 3.83
C GLN A 14 -25.89 0.88 4.84
N TYR A 15 -25.07 -0.14 5.13
CA TYR A 15 -24.06 -0.05 6.19
C TYR A 15 -22.65 -0.25 5.67
N ALA A 16 -22.35 -1.40 5.04
CA ALA A 16 -20.97 -1.71 4.65
C ALA A 16 -20.39 -0.71 3.64
N PHE A 17 -21.24 -0.20 2.74
CA PHE A 17 -20.83 0.77 1.71
C PHE A 17 -21.07 2.23 2.08
N ALA A 18 -21.64 2.52 3.25
CA ALA A 18 -21.88 3.90 3.69
C ALA A 18 -20.61 4.79 3.64
N PRO A 19 -19.40 4.32 4.03
CA PRO A 19 -18.18 5.11 3.89
C PRO A 19 -17.82 5.40 2.43
N TYR A 20 -18.02 4.44 1.52
CA TYR A 20 -17.74 4.63 0.09
C TYR A 20 -18.74 5.57 -0.57
N ASP A 21 -20.02 5.51 -0.17
CA ASP A 21 -21.02 6.48 -0.61
C ASP A 21 -20.72 7.90 -0.13
N TYR A 22 -20.19 8.05 1.08
CA TYR A 22 -19.71 9.34 1.57
C TYR A 22 -18.56 9.88 0.72
N LEU A 23 -17.54 9.05 0.44
CA LEU A 23 -16.40 9.46 -0.39
C LEU A 23 -16.84 9.85 -1.82
N ARG A 24 -17.79 9.11 -2.41
CA ARG A 24 -18.37 9.44 -3.72
C ARG A 24 -19.09 10.79 -3.72
N LYS A 25 -19.83 11.12 -2.66
CA LYS A 25 -20.47 12.44 -2.53
C LYS A 25 -19.43 13.54 -2.33
N LEU A 26 -18.39 13.26 -1.57
CA LEU A 26 -17.29 14.19 -1.30
C LEU A 26 -16.53 14.55 -2.58
N GLU A 27 -16.38 13.62 -3.51
CA GLU A 27 -15.74 13.81 -4.82
C GLU A 27 -16.28 15.03 -5.57
N LEU A 28 -17.60 15.24 -5.53
CA LEU A 28 -18.27 16.36 -6.21
C LEU A 28 -17.86 17.74 -5.67
N SER A 29 -17.26 17.78 -4.47
CA SER A 29 -16.85 19.02 -3.80
C SER A 29 -15.34 19.12 -3.57
N SER A 30 -14.64 18.00 -3.43
CA SER A 30 -13.21 17.95 -3.16
C SER A 30 -12.61 16.63 -3.62
N TRP A 31 -11.87 16.70 -4.72
CA TRP A 31 -11.09 15.57 -5.24
C TRP A 31 -10.06 15.05 -4.24
N TRP A 32 -9.41 15.95 -3.50
CA TRP A 32 -8.40 15.59 -2.50
C TRP A 32 -9.00 14.78 -1.34
N GLY A 33 -10.16 15.20 -0.84
CA GLY A 33 -10.86 14.50 0.23
C GLY A 33 -11.42 13.15 -0.22
N ALA A 34 -11.97 13.08 -1.44
CA ALA A 34 -12.46 11.82 -2.02
C ALA A 34 -11.35 10.74 -2.12
N ASN A 35 -10.10 11.17 -2.34
CA ASN A 35 -8.95 10.27 -2.49
C ASN A 35 -8.16 10.06 -1.19
N ILE A 36 -8.72 10.38 -0.02
CA ILE A 36 -8.00 10.31 1.27
C ILE A 36 -7.41 8.92 1.57
N ALA A 37 -8.11 7.84 1.20
CA ALA A 37 -7.61 6.48 1.37
C ALA A 37 -6.33 6.24 0.56
N THR A 38 -6.29 6.72 -0.69
CA THR A 38 -5.10 6.67 -1.55
C THR A 38 -3.94 7.46 -0.93
N TRP A 39 -4.20 8.66 -0.42
CA TRP A 39 -3.18 9.47 0.25
C TRP A 39 -2.60 8.77 1.47
N ILE A 40 -3.43 8.15 2.31
CA ILE A 40 -2.98 7.37 3.47
C ILE A 40 -2.11 6.19 3.02
N MET A 41 -2.54 5.44 2.00
CA MET A 41 -1.76 4.32 1.48
C MET A 41 -0.40 4.77 0.92
N LEU A 42 -0.36 5.90 0.21
CA LEU A 42 0.89 6.46 -0.30
C LEU A 42 1.85 6.85 0.85
N VAL A 43 1.34 7.50 1.91
CA VAL A 43 2.15 7.86 3.08
C VAL A 43 2.74 6.62 3.74
N VAL A 44 1.92 5.57 3.92
CA VAL A 44 2.39 4.29 4.48
C VAL A 44 3.45 3.65 3.58
N LEU A 45 3.20 3.58 2.27
CA LEU A 45 4.12 3.04 1.29
C LEU A 45 5.47 3.77 1.33
N PHE A 46 5.45 5.11 1.30
CA PHE A 46 6.68 5.91 1.38
C PHE A 46 7.38 5.73 2.73
N GLY A 47 6.64 5.63 3.84
CA GLY A 47 7.20 5.34 5.15
C GLY A 47 8.00 4.03 5.17
N PHE A 48 7.41 2.94 4.65
CA PHE A 48 8.11 1.66 4.50
C PHE A 48 9.27 1.73 3.51
N PHE A 49 9.08 2.39 2.37
CA PHE A 49 10.12 2.56 1.37
C PHE A 49 11.37 3.24 1.94
N PHE A 50 11.21 4.39 2.61
CA PHE A 50 12.32 5.11 3.23
C PHE A 50 12.96 4.33 4.37
N TYR A 51 12.15 3.62 5.17
CA TYR A 51 12.68 2.72 6.21
C TYR A 51 13.61 1.67 5.61
N TRP A 52 13.17 0.96 4.57
CA TRP A 52 13.96 -0.12 3.96
C TRP A 52 15.20 0.39 3.23
N VAL A 53 15.09 1.50 2.48
CA VAL A 53 16.27 2.15 1.87
C VAL A 53 17.30 2.53 2.93
N LYS A 54 16.87 3.06 4.07
CA LYS A 54 17.77 3.38 5.18
C LYS A 54 18.44 2.14 5.77
N GLN A 55 17.71 1.01 5.89
CA GLN A 55 18.29 -0.25 6.33
C GLN A 55 19.35 -0.75 5.34
N LEU A 56 19.07 -0.74 4.04
CA LEU A 56 20.03 -1.14 3.01
C LEU A 56 21.31 -0.30 3.06
N VAL A 57 21.17 1.03 3.17
CA VAL A 57 22.33 1.93 3.29
C VAL A 57 23.11 1.67 4.58
N LYS A 58 22.44 1.34 5.68
CA LYS A 58 23.11 1.01 6.95
C LYS A 58 23.99 -0.23 6.78
N PHE A 59 23.46 -1.33 6.25
CA PHE A 59 24.21 -2.58 6.06
C PHE A 59 25.35 -2.40 5.05
N SER A 60 25.10 -1.68 3.96
CA SER A 60 26.16 -1.35 2.99
C SER A 60 27.33 -0.59 3.62
N LYS A 61 27.07 0.28 4.60
CA LYS A 61 28.12 1.02 5.34
C LYS A 61 28.84 0.20 6.39
N GLU A 62 28.22 -0.86 6.93
CA GLU A 62 28.85 -1.72 7.94
C GLU A 62 30.03 -2.51 7.36
N GLY A 63 30.10 -2.71 6.03
CA GLY A 63 31.23 -3.35 5.37
C GLY A 63 31.44 -4.82 5.77
N THR A 64 30.45 -5.40 6.44
CA THR A 64 30.40 -6.81 6.87
C THR A 64 29.92 -7.74 5.74
N GLU A 65 29.38 -7.16 4.66
CA GLU A 65 28.91 -7.91 3.50
C GLU A 65 30.08 -8.38 2.63
N ARG A 66 30.05 -9.66 2.29
CA ARG A 66 31.00 -10.30 1.40
C ARG A 66 30.70 -9.87 -0.05
N MET A 67 31.50 -8.94 -0.58
CA MET A 67 31.34 -8.32 -1.90
C MET A 67 32.33 -8.84 -2.96
N ASP A 68 33.11 -9.88 -2.65
CA ASP A 68 34.05 -10.45 -3.63
C ASP A 68 33.30 -11.15 -4.76
N VAL A 69 33.56 -10.69 -5.98
CA VAL A 69 33.09 -11.34 -7.19
C VAL A 69 34.08 -12.44 -7.54
N THR A 70 33.71 -13.71 -7.35
CA THR A 70 34.50 -14.84 -7.85
C THR A 70 34.29 -14.96 -9.36
N ALA A 71 35.09 -14.24 -10.14
CA ALA A 71 35.24 -14.51 -11.56
C ALA A 71 36.17 -15.72 -11.73
N HIS A 72 35.68 -16.81 -12.33
CA HIS A 72 36.55 -17.87 -12.80
C HIS A 72 37.49 -17.30 -13.88
N SER A 73 38.80 -17.45 -13.69
CA SER A 73 39.77 -17.10 -14.74
C SER A 73 39.47 -17.94 -15.99
N PHE A 74 39.13 -17.29 -17.11
CA PHE A 74 38.90 -17.94 -18.40
C PHE A 74 40.20 -18.31 -19.13
N PHE A 75 41.35 -17.82 -18.65
CA PHE A 75 42.65 -18.12 -19.23
C PHE A 75 43.51 -18.90 -18.24
N LYS A 76 44.00 -20.06 -18.69
CA LYS A 76 45.07 -20.85 -18.10
C LYS A 76 46.31 -20.68 -18.95
#